data_AF-A0A9X3PJX3-F1
#
_entry.id   AF-A0A9X3PJX3-F1
#
_cell.length_a   1.000
_cell.length_b   1.000
_cell.length_c   1.000
_cell.angle_alpha   90.00
_cell.angle_beta   90.00
_cell.angle_gamma   90.00
#
_symmetry.space_group_name_H-M   'P 1'
#
loop_
_entity.id
_entity.type
_entity.pdbx_description
1 polymer ?
#
loop_
_entity_poly.entity_id
_entity_poly.type
_entity_poly.pdbx_seq_one_letter_code
_entity_poly.pdbx_strand_id
1 'polypeptide(L)'
;MSEFDTVEDDYTTDGYGTDSADDFSADDSTSYTEDSYTEDAYADDTSSDDVYSSIADTDVDGDGVNESTSYDNDGDGYAETIESDMNGDGWVDTVTTDEDGDGYAETITVDADGDTYLDTTGVDTDGDGYVNTVEADTDADGFLDTYAEDNNSDGTYEVVENI
;
A
#
# COMPACT_ATOMS: atom_id res chain seq x y z
N MET A 1 72.07 26.66 15.17
CA MET A 1 71.69 25.46 14.41
C MET A 1 70.22 25.63 14.05
N SER A 2 69.84 25.75 12.77
CA SER A 2 69.80 24.68 11.73
C SER A 2 68.89 23.55 12.20
N GLU A 3 67.96 23.01 11.42
CA GLU A 3 67.36 23.30 10.12
C GLU A 3 66.06 22.50 10.15
N PHE A 4 65.07 22.97 9.41
CA PHE A 4 63.86 22.23 9.08
C PHE A 4 64.26 21.06 8.16
N ASP A 5 63.83 19.82 8.44
CA ASP A 5 63.44 18.93 7.34
C ASP A 5 62.58 17.72 7.76
N THR A 6 61.46 17.56 7.03
CA THR A 6 60.58 16.38 6.80
C THR A 6 59.95 15.68 8.02
N VAL A 7 58.76 15.08 8.00
CA VAL A 7 57.96 14.34 7.01
C VAL A 7 56.46 14.50 7.39
N GLU A 8 55.63 14.29 6.37
CA GLU A 8 54.17 14.37 6.21
C GLU A 8 53.23 14.01 7.37
N ASP A 9 52.06 14.64 7.30
CA ASP A 9 50.85 14.38 8.06
C ASP A 9 50.43 12.91 7.99
N ASP A 10 50.18 12.30 9.14
CA ASP A 10 49.31 11.14 9.25
C ASP A 10 48.37 11.36 10.44
N TYR A 11 47.09 11.59 10.14
CA TYR A 11 46.04 11.68 11.15
C TYR A 11 45.83 10.28 11.71
N THR A 12 46.34 10.07 12.92
CA THR A 12 46.07 8.89 13.74
C THR A 12 44.55 8.74 13.96
N THR A 13 43.96 7.68 13.41
CA THR A 13 42.70 7.12 13.91
C THR A 13 43.04 5.90 14.75
N ASP A 14 42.84 6.06 16.05
CA ASP A 14 43.07 5.10 17.13
C ASP A 14 42.10 3.91 16.95
N GLY A 15 42.58 2.67 16.79
CA GLY A 15 42.59 1.59 17.82
C GLY A 15 41.27 1.44 18.62
N TYR A 16 40.60 0.30 18.76
CA TYR A 16 40.96 -1.12 18.93
C TYR A 16 39.69 -1.96 18.57
N GLY A 17 39.72 -3.06 17.81
CA GLY A 17 40.30 -4.37 18.13
C GLY A 17 39.34 -5.23 18.96
N THR A 18 38.64 -6.22 18.37
CA THR A 18 38.76 -7.70 18.57
C THR A 18 37.47 -8.33 17.98
N ASP A 19 37.35 -9.43 17.24
CA ASP A 19 38.20 -10.58 16.88
C ASP A 19 37.64 -11.29 15.60
N SER A 20 38.52 -12.05 14.93
CA SER A 20 38.27 -13.16 13.97
C SER A 20 37.89 -12.77 12.52
N ALA A 21 38.80 -12.81 11.53
CA ALA A 21 39.33 -14.00 10.82
C ALA A 21 38.22 -14.69 9.98
N ASP A 22 38.25 -14.83 8.65
CA ASP A 22 39.33 -14.77 7.66
C ASP A 22 38.78 -14.57 6.23
N ASP A 23 39.59 -13.91 5.39
CA ASP A 23 39.86 -14.17 3.96
C ASP A 23 38.73 -14.08 2.91
N PHE A 24 38.68 -12.93 2.23
CA PHE A 24 38.33 -12.89 0.80
C PHE A 24 39.42 -12.14 0.03
N SER A 25 40.30 -12.92 -0.60
CA SER A 25 41.11 -12.44 -1.72
C SER A 25 40.19 -12.09 -2.90
N ALA A 26 40.19 -10.81 -3.28
CA ALA A 26 39.62 -10.35 -4.54
C ALA A 26 40.55 -10.73 -5.68
N ASP A 27 40.07 -11.53 -6.64
CA ASP A 27 40.73 -11.63 -7.94
C ASP A 27 39.71 -11.67 -9.08
N ASP A 28 39.97 -10.76 -10.00
CA ASP A 28 39.79 -10.83 -11.44
C ASP A 28 38.38 -10.79 -12.08
N SER A 29 38.19 -9.64 -12.75
CA SER A 29 37.88 -9.55 -14.18
C SER A 29 36.45 -9.77 -14.64
N THR A 30 35.84 -8.66 -15.03
CA THR A 30 34.67 -8.59 -15.89
C THR A 30 35.03 -9.00 -17.33
N SER A 31 34.43 -10.08 -17.84
CA SER A 31 34.37 -10.34 -19.28
C SER A 31 33.19 -11.24 -19.66
N TYR A 32 32.14 -10.59 -20.17
CA TYR A 32 31.03 -11.01 -21.04
C TYR A 32 30.87 -12.51 -21.40
N THR A 33 29.66 -13.02 -21.15
CA THR A 33 28.91 -13.80 -22.14
C THR A 33 27.43 -13.40 -22.10
N GLU A 34 26.88 -13.10 -23.27
CA GLU A 34 25.43 -12.99 -23.51
C GLU A 34 24.70 -14.32 -23.22
N ASP A 35 23.36 -14.21 -23.15
CA ASP A 35 22.31 -15.25 -23.11
C ASP A 35 22.04 -15.96 -21.77
N SER A 36 21.02 -15.47 -21.05
CA SER A 36 19.66 -16.03 -21.14
C SER A 36 18.73 -15.31 -20.16
N TYR A 37 17.59 -14.82 -20.64
CA TYR A 37 16.51 -14.35 -19.79
C TYR A 37 15.86 -15.57 -19.15
N THR A 38 16.12 -15.80 -17.86
CA THR A 38 15.27 -16.62 -17.01
C THR A 38 14.78 -15.74 -15.89
N GLU A 39 13.59 -15.18 -16.12
CA GLU A 39 12.47 -15.19 -15.19
C GLU A 39 12.74 -16.03 -13.94
N ASP A 40 12.99 -15.36 -12.82
CA ASP A 40 12.69 -15.92 -11.50
C ASP A 40 12.57 -14.76 -10.51
N ALA A 41 11.42 -14.77 -9.85
CA ALA A 41 10.87 -13.79 -8.94
C ALA A 41 11.89 -13.19 -7.98
N TYR A 42 11.80 -11.88 -7.78
CA TYR A 42 12.27 -11.26 -6.55
C TYR A 42 11.43 -11.85 -5.41
N ALA A 43 11.96 -12.90 -4.79
CA ALA A 43 11.57 -13.26 -3.44
C ALA A 43 11.98 -12.06 -2.57
N ASP A 44 11.02 -11.18 -2.33
CA ASP A 44 11.16 -10.09 -1.38
C ASP A 44 11.29 -10.73 0.01
N ASP A 45 12.52 -10.64 0.53
CA ASP A 45 12.91 -11.06 1.86
C ASP A 45 12.43 -9.97 2.84
N THR A 46 11.13 -9.92 3.11
CA THR A 46 10.62 -9.12 4.22
C THR A 46 10.79 -9.90 5.51
N SER A 47 12.02 -9.76 6.02
CA SER A 47 12.37 -9.75 7.42
C SER A 47 11.14 -9.48 8.29
N SER A 48 10.77 -10.51 9.06
CA SER A 48 9.74 -10.48 10.10
C SER A 48 9.89 -9.30 11.05
N ASP A 49 9.19 -8.19 10.78
CA ASP A 49 8.74 -7.18 11.76
C ASP A 49 7.87 -6.07 11.12
N ASP A 50 7.16 -6.34 10.02
CA ASP A 50 6.29 -5.35 9.38
C ASP A 50 4.85 -5.51 9.88
N VAL A 51 4.41 -4.56 10.70
CA VAL A 51 3.01 -4.31 11.12
C VAL A 51 2.19 -3.75 9.94
N TYR A 52 2.60 -4.03 8.70
CA TYR A 52 2.04 -3.52 7.46
C TYR A 52 2.41 -4.53 6.36
N SER A 53 1.56 -5.52 6.15
CA SER A 53 1.70 -6.43 5.00
C SER A 53 0.68 -5.99 3.95
N SER A 54 1.13 -5.64 2.73
CA SER A 54 0.21 -5.75 1.59
C SER A 54 -0.06 -7.24 1.39
N ILE A 55 -1.33 -7.65 1.46
CA ILE A 55 -1.69 -9.08 1.43
C ILE A 55 -2.09 -9.57 0.04
N ALA A 56 -2.52 -8.65 -0.83
CA ALA A 56 -2.95 -8.97 -2.18
C ALA A 56 -2.83 -7.75 -3.09
N ASP A 57 -2.07 -7.94 -4.15
CA ASP A 57 -2.03 -7.08 -5.32
C ASP A 57 -2.61 -7.89 -6.49
N THR A 58 -3.66 -7.38 -7.15
CA THR A 58 -4.29 -8.08 -8.28
C THR A 58 -4.17 -7.27 -9.55
N ASP A 59 -3.50 -7.86 -10.53
CA ASP A 59 -3.52 -7.46 -11.94
C ASP A 59 -4.60 -8.30 -12.67
N VAL A 60 -5.77 -7.70 -12.85
CA VAL A 60 -6.96 -8.28 -13.45
C VAL A 60 -6.83 -8.38 -14.97
N ASP A 61 -6.16 -7.42 -15.60
CA ASP A 61 -6.12 -7.30 -17.07
C ASP A 61 -4.81 -7.80 -17.72
N GLY A 62 -3.79 -8.05 -16.90
CA GLY A 62 -2.50 -8.64 -17.23
C GLY A 62 -1.50 -7.66 -17.85
N ASP A 63 -1.66 -6.36 -17.64
CA ASP A 63 -0.79 -5.33 -18.22
C ASP A 63 0.47 -5.01 -17.37
N GLY A 64 0.54 -5.57 -16.16
CA GLY A 64 1.65 -5.39 -15.22
C GLY A 64 1.49 -4.20 -14.27
N VAL A 65 0.35 -3.52 -14.28
CA VAL A 65 -0.12 -2.62 -13.22
C VAL A 65 -1.08 -3.42 -12.31
N ASN A 66 -1.15 -3.06 -11.03
CA ASN A 66 -2.09 -3.69 -10.11
C ASN A 66 -3.34 -2.82 -10.03
N GLU A 67 -4.51 -3.40 -10.27
CA GLU A 67 -5.81 -2.71 -10.15
C GLU A 67 -6.37 -2.77 -8.73
N SER A 68 -5.83 -3.59 -7.83
CA SER A 68 -6.28 -3.60 -6.43
C SER A 68 -5.15 -3.89 -5.47
N THR A 69 -5.07 -3.15 -4.37
CA THR A 69 -4.10 -3.31 -3.28
C THR A 69 -4.86 -3.46 -1.96
N SER A 70 -4.51 -4.46 -1.15
CA SER A 70 -5.09 -4.69 0.18
C SER A 70 -4.03 -4.64 1.27
N TYR A 71 -4.32 -3.97 2.38
CA TYR A 71 -3.44 -3.79 3.53
C TYR A 71 -3.99 -4.52 4.75
N ASP A 72 -3.14 -5.36 5.36
CA ASP A 72 -3.35 -6.02 6.66
C ASP A 72 -2.30 -5.46 7.63
N ASN A 73 -2.76 -4.62 8.56
CA ASN A 73 -1.96 -3.84 9.48
C ASN A 73 -1.72 -4.62 10.78
N ASP A 74 -2.67 -5.46 11.20
CA ASP A 74 -2.52 -6.23 12.43
C ASP A 74 -2.02 -7.67 12.22
N GLY A 75 -1.96 -8.12 10.97
CA GLY A 75 -1.40 -9.39 10.51
C GLY A 75 -2.30 -10.59 10.82
N ASP A 76 -3.60 -10.38 10.99
CA ASP A 76 -4.56 -11.44 11.33
C ASP A 76 -5.10 -12.22 10.12
N GLY A 77 -4.81 -11.72 8.90
CA GLY A 77 -5.22 -12.30 7.64
C GLY A 77 -6.49 -11.70 7.02
N TYR A 78 -7.10 -10.70 7.65
CA TYR A 78 -8.13 -9.82 7.07
C TYR A 78 -7.51 -8.46 6.73
N ALA A 79 -7.90 -7.88 5.60
CA ALA A 79 -7.40 -6.57 5.22
C ALA A 79 -8.28 -5.47 5.83
N GLU A 80 -7.68 -4.52 6.54
CA GLU A 80 -8.39 -3.36 7.06
C GLU A 80 -8.58 -2.28 6.00
N THR A 81 -7.85 -2.33 4.89
CA THR A 81 -8.03 -1.37 3.79
C THR A 81 -7.82 -2.03 2.44
N ILE A 82 -8.76 -1.83 1.52
CA ILE A 82 -8.66 -2.28 0.14
C ILE A 82 -8.87 -1.08 -0.77
N GLU A 83 -7.91 -0.83 -1.64
CA GLU A 83 -7.95 0.20 -2.67
C GLU A 83 -8.04 -0.49 -4.04
N SER A 84 -8.83 0.05 -4.96
CA SER A 84 -8.93 -0.47 -6.33
C SER A 84 -8.98 0.64 -7.36
N ASP A 85 -8.17 0.54 -8.40
CA ASP A 85 -8.12 1.33 -9.62
C ASP A 85 -8.59 0.42 -10.77
N MET A 86 -9.90 0.40 -11.06
CA MET A 86 -10.47 -0.45 -12.10
C MET A 86 -10.27 0.10 -13.50
N ASN A 87 -9.97 1.39 -13.63
CA ASN A 87 -9.87 2.09 -14.90
C ASN A 87 -8.40 2.19 -15.40
N GLY A 88 -7.42 1.90 -14.53
CA GLY A 88 -5.99 1.83 -14.81
C GLY A 88 -5.35 3.20 -15.07
N ASP A 89 -5.95 4.29 -14.58
CA ASP A 89 -5.46 5.66 -14.78
C ASP A 89 -4.46 6.12 -13.71
N GLY A 90 -4.24 5.29 -12.69
CA GLY A 90 -3.35 5.54 -11.56
C GLY A 90 -4.01 6.25 -10.38
N TRP A 91 -5.33 6.44 -10.42
CA TRP A 91 -6.15 6.93 -9.30
C TRP A 91 -7.05 5.82 -8.77
N VAL A 92 -7.31 5.86 -7.47
CA VAL A 92 -8.12 4.84 -6.81
C VAL A 92 -9.61 5.15 -7.06
N ASP A 93 -10.29 4.24 -7.77
CA ASP A 93 -11.74 4.29 -8.02
C ASP A 93 -12.56 3.84 -6.81
N THR A 94 -12.03 2.95 -5.96
CA THR A 94 -12.79 2.42 -4.82
C THR A 94 -11.88 2.18 -3.62
N VAL A 95 -12.32 2.64 -2.45
CA VAL A 95 -11.67 2.37 -1.17
C VAL A 95 -12.68 1.73 -0.23
N THR A 96 -12.30 0.63 0.41
CA THR A 96 -13.05 0.04 1.52
C THR A 96 -12.17 -0.05 2.75
N THR A 97 -12.72 0.30 3.91
CA THR A 97 -12.03 0.22 5.21
C THR A 97 -12.80 -0.69 6.15
N ASP A 98 -12.08 -1.62 6.78
CA ASP A 98 -12.49 -2.54 7.84
C ASP A 98 -11.66 -2.23 9.10
N GLU A 99 -12.12 -1.27 9.91
CA GLU A 99 -11.42 -0.75 11.09
C GLU A 99 -11.34 -1.78 12.24
N ASP A 100 -12.28 -2.72 12.32
CA ASP A 100 -12.33 -3.69 13.40
C ASP A 100 -11.77 -5.09 13.06
N GLY A 101 -11.45 -5.32 11.79
CA GLY A 101 -10.75 -6.50 11.27
C GLY A 101 -11.64 -7.74 11.24
N ASP A 102 -12.97 -7.59 11.24
CA ASP A 102 -13.90 -8.72 11.30
C ASP A 102 -14.25 -9.31 9.92
N GLY A 103 -13.77 -8.67 8.84
CA GLY A 103 -13.99 -9.02 7.45
C GLY A 103 -15.17 -8.29 6.79
N TYR A 104 -15.85 -7.37 7.49
CA TYR A 104 -16.87 -6.49 6.94
C TYR A 104 -16.39 -5.03 6.98
N ALA A 105 -16.40 -4.37 5.82
CA ALA A 105 -16.00 -2.97 5.75
C ALA A 105 -17.04 -2.03 6.37
N GLU A 106 -16.62 -1.17 7.29
CA GLU A 106 -17.46 -0.10 7.86
C GLU A 106 -17.57 1.10 6.93
N THR A 107 -16.61 1.29 6.02
CA THR A 107 -16.67 2.41 5.08
C THR A 107 -16.33 1.95 3.67
N ILE A 108 -17.12 2.41 2.70
CA ILE A 108 -16.86 2.23 1.27
C ILE A 108 -17.01 3.57 0.56
N THR A 109 -16.04 3.95 -0.25
CA THR A 109 -16.09 5.14 -1.11
C THR A 109 -15.79 4.75 -2.55
N VAL A 110 -16.52 5.34 -3.50
CA VAL A 110 -16.41 5.06 -4.92
C VAL A 110 -16.32 6.38 -5.69
N ASP A 111 -15.32 6.48 -6.56
CA ASP A 111 -15.13 7.46 -7.64
C ASP A 111 -15.12 6.65 -8.95
N ALA A 112 -16.25 6.58 -9.64
CA ALA A 112 -16.43 5.72 -10.81
C ALA A 112 -16.09 6.42 -12.13
N ASP A 113 -15.97 7.76 -12.12
CA ASP A 113 -15.67 8.54 -13.31
C ASP A 113 -14.22 9.08 -13.35
N GLY A 114 -13.46 8.86 -12.28
CA GLY A 114 -12.03 9.14 -12.18
C GLY A 114 -11.72 10.62 -12.12
N ASP A 115 -12.69 11.43 -11.66
CA ASP A 115 -12.55 12.89 -11.62
C ASP A 115 -12.00 13.41 -10.29
N THR A 116 -11.65 12.50 -9.37
CA THR A 116 -11.15 12.73 -8.00
C THR A 116 -12.20 13.18 -6.99
N TYR A 117 -13.46 13.30 -7.41
CA TYR A 117 -14.60 13.49 -6.53
C TYR A 117 -15.31 12.16 -6.27
N LEU A 118 -15.83 11.99 -5.05
CA LEU A 118 -16.50 10.75 -4.68
C LEU A 118 -17.94 10.77 -5.20
N ASP A 119 -18.27 9.83 -6.08
CA ASP A 119 -19.63 9.58 -6.57
C ASP A 119 -20.52 9.00 -5.49
N THR A 120 -19.98 8.11 -4.65
CA THR A 120 -20.77 7.41 -3.63
C THR A 120 -19.93 7.08 -2.41
N THR A 121 -20.51 7.29 -1.24
CA THR A 121 -19.95 6.89 0.06
C THR A 121 -20.98 6.12 0.86
N GLY A 122 -20.58 4.99 1.43
CA GLY A 122 -21.38 4.17 2.33
C GLY A 122 -20.69 4.00 3.67
N VAL A 123 -21.44 4.07 4.76
CA VAL A 123 -20.96 3.81 6.11
C VAL A 123 -21.84 2.77 6.82
N ASP A 124 -21.25 1.67 7.23
CA ASP A 124 -21.81 0.71 8.19
C ASP A 124 -21.31 1.09 9.60
N THR A 125 -22.23 1.49 10.48
CA THR A 125 -21.89 1.98 11.83
C THR A 125 -22.05 0.90 12.90
N ASP A 126 -22.76 -0.19 12.61
CA ASP A 126 -23.03 -1.26 13.57
C ASP A 126 -22.35 -2.59 13.25
N GLY A 127 -21.61 -2.65 12.14
CA GLY A 127 -20.71 -3.76 11.78
C GLY A 127 -21.49 -5.04 11.49
N ASP A 128 -22.69 -4.90 10.93
CA ASP A 128 -23.54 -6.05 10.59
C ASP A 128 -23.38 -6.49 9.13
N GLY A 129 -22.53 -5.77 8.38
CA GLY A 129 -22.23 -5.99 6.97
C GLY A 129 -23.20 -5.28 6.03
N TYR A 130 -24.16 -4.50 6.56
CA TYR A 130 -25.05 -3.65 5.80
C TYR A 130 -24.78 -2.18 6.09
N VAL A 131 -24.68 -1.41 5.00
CA VAL A 131 -24.45 0.03 5.08
C VAL A 131 -25.67 0.71 5.71
N ASN A 132 -25.42 1.44 6.79
CA ASN A 132 -26.42 2.21 7.52
C ASN A 132 -26.70 3.55 6.85
N THR A 133 -25.71 4.15 6.18
CA THR A 133 -25.84 5.46 5.53
C THR A 133 -25.18 5.46 4.17
N VAL A 134 -25.89 5.93 3.14
CA VAL A 134 -25.33 6.13 1.79
C VAL A 134 -25.50 7.58 1.37
N GLU A 135 -24.43 8.15 0.87
CA GLU A 135 -24.37 9.47 0.25
C GLU A 135 -23.93 9.30 -1.20
N ALA A 136 -24.55 10.02 -2.13
CA ALA A 136 -24.17 9.97 -3.54
C ALA A 136 -24.22 11.35 -4.21
N ASP A 137 -23.21 11.63 -5.01
CA ASP A 137 -23.18 12.69 -6.03
C ASP A 137 -23.62 12.04 -7.35
N THR A 138 -24.74 12.49 -7.91
CA THR A 138 -25.33 11.86 -9.10
C THR A 138 -25.07 12.61 -10.39
N ASP A 139 -24.61 13.86 -10.29
CA ASP A 139 -24.28 14.70 -11.44
C ASP A 139 -22.79 15.05 -11.58
N ALA A 140 -21.96 14.49 -10.69
CA ALA A 140 -20.50 14.59 -10.66
C ALA A 140 -20.04 16.05 -10.65
N ASP A 141 -20.70 16.87 -9.81
CA ASP A 141 -20.34 18.26 -9.61
C ASP A 141 -19.50 18.52 -8.34
N GLY A 142 -19.20 17.44 -7.60
CA GLY A 142 -18.46 17.41 -6.35
C GLY A 142 -19.31 17.71 -5.13
N PHE A 143 -20.63 17.78 -5.27
CA PHE A 143 -21.59 17.96 -4.19
C PHE A 143 -22.54 16.76 -4.11
N LEU A 144 -22.81 16.33 -2.88
CA LEU A 144 -23.77 15.26 -2.64
C LEU A 144 -25.17 15.71 -3.05
N ASP A 145 -25.83 14.86 -3.84
CA ASP A 145 -27.21 15.04 -4.30
C ASP A 145 -28.19 14.22 -3.47
N THR A 146 -27.77 13.04 -3.01
CA THR A 146 -28.65 12.05 -2.40
C THR A 146 -28.09 11.60 -1.06
N TYR A 147 -28.98 11.43 -0.09
CA TYR A 147 -28.72 10.86 1.23
C TYR A 147 -29.74 9.76 1.53
N ALA A 148 -29.28 8.60 1.98
CA ALA A 148 -30.12 7.49 2.41
C ALA A 148 -29.65 6.92 3.75
N GLU A 149 -30.60 6.47 4.57
CA GLU A 149 -30.34 5.90 5.90
C GLU A 149 -31.21 4.66 6.15
N ASP A 150 -30.56 3.59 6.61
CA ASP A 150 -31.19 2.41 7.20
C ASP A 150 -31.14 2.58 8.72
N ASN A 151 -32.32 2.77 9.32
CA ASN A 151 -32.44 3.04 10.75
C ASN A 151 -32.63 1.78 11.60
N ASN A 152 -32.90 0.63 10.96
CA ASN A 152 -33.25 -0.60 11.65
C ASN A 152 -32.26 -1.75 11.38
N SER A 153 -31.26 -1.51 10.55
CA SER A 153 -30.20 -2.44 10.14
C SER A 153 -30.78 -3.73 9.55
N ASP A 154 -31.78 -3.60 8.66
CA ASP A 154 -32.39 -4.73 7.95
C ASP A 154 -31.97 -4.83 6.48
N GLY A 155 -31.07 -3.94 6.05
CA GLY A 155 -30.56 -3.83 4.69
C GLY A 155 -31.50 -3.08 3.76
N THR A 156 -32.50 -2.37 4.28
CA THR A 156 -33.41 -1.53 3.50
C THR A 156 -33.47 -0.11 4.02
N TYR A 157 -33.18 0.86 3.14
CA TYR A 157 -33.23 2.28 3.51
C TYR A 157 -34.68 2.75 3.73
N GLU A 158 -34.96 3.33 4.90
CA GLU A 158 -36.23 4.01 5.17
C GLU A 158 -36.22 5.48 4.81
N VAL A 159 -35.06 6.10 4.87
CA VAL A 159 -34.86 7.51 4.51
C VAL A 159 -34.12 7.54 3.18
N VAL A 160 -34.67 8.29 2.22
CA VAL A 160 -34.01 8.65 0.97
C VAL A 160 -34.41 10.09 0.65
N GLU A 161 -33.45 10.99 0.69
CA GLU A 161 -33.63 12.42 0.45
C GLU A 161 -32.71 12.87 -0.68
N ASN A 162 -33.19 13.82 -1.48
CA ASN A 162 -32.32 14.60 -2.37
C ASN A 162 -32.04 15.94 -1.68
N ILE A 163 -30.79 16.35 -1.62
CA ILE A 163 -30.29 17.49 -0.84
C ILE A 163 -29.94 18.71 -1.69
#